data_AF-A0A1Y1KWB5-F1
#
_entry.id   AF-A0A1Y1KWB5-F1
#
_cell.length_a   1.000
_cell.length_b   1.000
_cell.length_c   1.000
_cell.angle_alpha   90.00
_cell.angle_beta   90.00
_cell.angle_gamma   90.00
#
_symmetry.space_group_name_H-M   'P 1'
#
loop_
_entity.id
_entity.type
_entity.pdbx_description
1 polymer ?
#
loop_
_entity_poly.entity_id
_entity_poly.type
_entity_poly.pdbx_seq_one_letter_code
_entity_poly.pdbx_strand_id
1 'polypeptide(L)'
;RRETVPITPEMAHGILRRISEEDLRHMGLNSDYARPEWMILTVLPVPPPPVRPSISMDGTGTGMRNEDDLTYKLGDIIRANGNVKQAIREGSPQHIARDFEELLQYHVATYMDNDIAGQPRALQKSGRPVK
;
A
#
# COMPACT_ATOMS: atom_id res chain seq x y z
N ARG A 1 18.07 -2.26 -29.15
CA ARG A 1 16.94 -2.69 -28.27
C ARG A 1 16.20 -1.43 -27.86
N ARG A 2 14.88 -1.33 -28.05
CA ARG A 2 14.11 -0.23 -27.44
C ARG A 2 14.16 -0.42 -25.92
N GLU A 3 14.68 0.57 -25.20
CA GLU A 3 14.60 0.57 -23.73
C GLU A 3 13.12 0.69 -23.35
N THR A 4 12.62 -0.27 -22.59
CA THR A 4 11.24 -0.27 -22.09
C THR A 4 11.20 0.59 -20.84
N VAL A 5 10.64 1.80 -20.95
CA VAL A 5 10.37 2.65 -19.79
C VAL A 5 9.27 1.99 -18.95
N PRO A 6 9.50 1.73 -17.65
CA PRO A 6 8.49 1.15 -16.79
C PRO A 6 7.32 2.14 -16.60
N ILE A 7 6.08 1.64 -16.60
CA ILE A 7 4.89 2.44 -16.34
C ILE A 7 4.79 2.64 -14.82
N THR A 8 4.81 3.90 -14.37
CA THR A 8 4.63 4.22 -12.95
C THR A 8 3.14 4.18 -12.55
N PRO A 9 2.82 3.99 -11.27
CA PRO A 9 1.43 4.06 -10.79
C PRO A 9 0.76 5.40 -11.14
N GLU A 10 1.49 6.51 -11.07
CA GLU A 10 0.96 7.83 -11.45
C GLU A 10 0.62 7.92 -12.95
N MET A 11 1.51 7.39 -13.81
CA MET A 11 1.24 7.32 -15.25
C MET A 11 0.01 6.46 -15.55
N ALA A 12 -0.07 5.27 -14.93
CA ALA A 12 -1.22 4.39 -15.08
C ALA A 12 -2.52 5.07 -14.62
N HIS A 13 -2.52 5.73 -13.45
CA HIS A 13 -3.68 6.45 -12.95
C HIS A 13 -4.11 7.59 -13.89
N GLY A 14 -3.14 8.35 -14.42
CA GLY A 14 -3.41 9.39 -15.41
C GLY A 14 -4.03 8.87 -16.71
N ILE A 15 -3.61 7.69 -17.17
CA ILE A 15 -4.18 7.03 -18.35
C ILE A 15 -5.60 6.54 -18.06
N LEU A 16 -5.78 5.78 -16.97
CA LEU A 16 -7.08 5.19 -16.61
C LEU A 16 -8.16 6.26 -16.36
N ARG A 17 -7.78 7.37 -15.73
CA ARG A 17 -8.70 8.49 -15.46
C ARG A 17 -9.23 9.16 -16.74
N ARG A 18 -8.51 9.07 -17.86
CA ARG A 18 -8.88 9.67 -19.15
C ARG A 18 -9.81 8.79 -20.00
N ILE A 19 -10.07 7.56 -19.58
CA ILE A 19 -11.00 6.67 -20.28
C ILE A 19 -12.40 7.27 -20.22
N SER A 20 -13.06 7.38 -21.37
CA SER A 20 -14.40 7.96 -21.48
C SER A 20 -15.47 7.02 -20.92
N GLU A 21 -16.61 7.57 -20.50
CA GLU A 21 -17.74 6.76 -20.02
C GLU A 21 -18.28 5.78 -21.07
N GLU A 22 -18.15 6.14 -22.36
CA GLU A 22 -18.50 5.25 -23.47
C GLU A 22 -17.56 4.06 -23.57
N ASP A 23 -16.26 4.29 -23.50
CA ASP A 23 -15.25 3.23 -23.50
C ASP A 23 -15.38 2.35 -22.26
N LEU A 24 -15.68 2.91 -21.09
CA LEU A 24 -15.92 2.14 -19.87
C LEU A 24 -17.06 1.12 -20.07
N ARG A 25 -18.18 1.56 -20.69
CA ARG A 25 -19.29 0.66 -21.01
C ARG A 25 -18.90 -0.42 -22.01
N HIS A 26 -18.15 -0.07 -23.06
CA HIS A 26 -17.66 -1.05 -24.03
C HIS A 26 -16.69 -2.07 -23.42
N MET A 27 -15.93 -1.68 -22.40
CA MET A 27 -15.05 -2.56 -21.62
C MET A 27 -15.80 -3.41 -20.58
N GLY A 28 -17.10 -3.19 -20.39
CA GLY A 28 -17.91 -3.87 -19.38
C GLY A 28 -17.70 -3.36 -17.95
N LEU A 29 -17.16 -2.15 -17.79
CA LEU A 29 -16.97 -1.49 -16.50
C LEU A 29 -18.14 -0.56 -16.17
N ASN A 30 -18.27 -0.23 -14.88
CA ASN A 30 -19.34 0.65 -14.39
C ASN A 30 -18.75 1.97 -13.86
N SER A 31 -19.27 3.07 -14.38
CA SER A 31 -18.87 4.45 -14.05
C SER A 31 -19.07 4.85 -12.59
N ASP A 32 -20.07 4.27 -11.95
CA ASP A 32 -20.56 4.71 -10.64
C ASP A 32 -19.97 3.85 -9.51
N TYR A 33 -19.63 2.59 -9.81
CA TYR A 33 -19.21 1.60 -8.81
C TYR A 33 -17.81 1.03 -9.04
N ALA A 34 -17.25 1.12 -10.25
CA ALA A 34 -16.04 0.40 -10.61
C ALA A 34 -15.20 1.14 -11.67
N ARG A 35 -14.88 2.42 -11.41
CA ARG A 35 -13.97 3.15 -12.30
C ARG A 35 -12.55 2.59 -12.21
N PRO A 36 -11.87 2.39 -13.35
CA PRO A 36 -10.61 1.66 -13.38
C PRO A 36 -9.48 2.40 -12.66
N GLU A 37 -9.48 3.73 -12.60
CA GLU A 37 -8.46 4.47 -11.86
C GLU A 37 -8.52 4.22 -10.34
N TRP A 38 -9.65 3.71 -9.81
CA TRP A 38 -9.76 3.32 -8.40
C TRP A 38 -8.97 2.06 -8.05
N MET A 39 -8.52 1.30 -9.06
CA MET A 39 -7.58 0.19 -8.84
C MET A 39 -6.21 0.69 -8.35
N ILE A 40 -5.91 1.98 -8.50
CA ILE A 40 -4.68 2.60 -8.00
C ILE A 40 -5.01 3.36 -6.72
N LEU A 41 -4.52 2.84 -5.59
CA LEU A 41 -4.77 3.40 -4.27
C LEU A 41 -4.06 4.75 -4.09
N THR A 42 -4.84 5.84 -3.99
CA THR A 42 -4.36 7.18 -3.64
C THR A 42 -4.66 7.54 -2.18
N VAL A 43 -5.70 6.92 -1.61
CA VAL A 43 -6.09 7.03 -0.21
C VAL A 43 -6.30 5.62 0.33
N LEU A 44 -5.51 5.23 1.33
CA LEU A 44 -5.63 3.92 1.99
C LEU A 44 -6.56 4.05 3.21
N PRO A 45 -7.71 3.37 3.25
CA PRO A 45 -8.59 3.39 4.42
C PRO A 45 -7.95 2.65 5.59
N VAL A 46 -8.06 3.23 6.79
CA VAL A 46 -7.57 2.61 8.03
C VAL A 46 -8.74 1.96 8.75
N PRO A 47 -8.72 0.63 8.98
CA PRO A 47 -9.80 -0.06 9.68
C PRO A 47 -9.90 0.37 11.15
N PRO A 48 -11.12 0.35 11.73
CA PRO A 48 -11.33 0.75 13.11
C PRO A 48 -10.78 -0.31 14.10
N PRO A 49 -10.55 0.04 15.38
CA PRO A 49 -9.96 -0.86 16.38
C PRO A 49 -10.60 -2.26 16.50
N PRO A 50 -11.93 -2.46 16.37
CA PRO A 50 -12.51 -3.81 16.42
C PRO A 50 -12.01 -4.77 15.33
N VAL A 51 -11.55 -4.25 14.19
CA VAL A 51 -10.97 -5.03 13.08
C VAL A 51 -9.47 -5.28 13.28
N ARG A 52 -8.82 -4.50 14.16
CA ARG A 52 -7.38 -4.59 14.49
C ARG A 52 -7.17 -4.59 16.02
N PRO A 53 -7.67 -5.62 16.73
CA PRO A 53 -7.78 -5.60 18.19
C PRO A 53 -6.42 -5.63 18.88
N SER A 54 -6.22 -4.76 19.89
CA SER A 54 -5.04 -4.80 20.75
C SER A 54 -5.24 -5.74 21.93
N ILE A 55 -4.30 -6.64 22.21
CA ILE A 55 -4.33 -7.51 23.39
C ILE A 55 -3.40 -6.96 24.47
N SER A 56 -3.94 -6.59 25.63
CA SER A 56 -3.14 -6.29 26.83
C SER A 56 -2.94 -7.57 27.65
N MET A 57 -1.68 -7.95 27.91
CA MET A 57 -1.36 -9.17 28.66
C MET A 57 -2.00 -9.22 30.06
N ASP A 58 -2.11 -8.06 30.73
CA ASP A 58 -2.53 -8.00 32.13
C ASP A 58 -4.01 -7.60 32.31
N GLY A 59 -4.77 -7.35 31.23
CA GLY A 59 -6.17 -6.92 31.28
C GLY A 59 -6.43 -5.53 31.89
N THR A 60 -5.42 -4.92 32.52
CA THR A 60 -5.48 -3.63 33.23
C THR A 60 -5.19 -2.43 32.33
N GLY A 61 -4.87 -2.64 31.04
CA GLY A 61 -4.57 -1.58 30.08
C GLY A 61 -3.22 -0.87 30.27
N THR A 62 -2.51 -1.15 31.37
CA THR A 62 -1.21 -0.56 31.78
C THR A 62 0.00 -1.48 31.55
N GLY A 63 -0.22 -2.76 31.24
CA GLY A 63 0.83 -3.73 30.92
C GLY A 63 1.31 -3.71 29.46
N MET A 64 2.26 -4.58 29.12
CA MET A 64 2.73 -4.78 27.73
C MET A 64 1.55 -5.10 26.80
N ARG A 65 1.43 -4.32 25.71
CA ARG A 65 0.41 -4.48 24.68
C ARG A 65 0.99 -5.21 23.47
N ASN A 66 0.32 -6.29 23.07
CA ASN A 66 0.53 -6.94 21.78
C ASN A 66 -0.53 -6.38 20.83
N GLU A 67 -0.13 -5.47 19.96
CA GLU A 67 -1.00 -4.92 18.93
C GLU A 67 -1.26 -5.97 17.84
N ASP A 68 -2.36 -5.81 17.12
CA ASP A 68 -2.68 -6.64 15.96
C ASP A 68 -1.65 -6.46 14.83
N ASP A 69 -1.51 -7.49 14.01
CA ASP A 69 -0.64 -7.52 12.83
C ASP A 69 -0.92 -6.38 11.85
N LEU A 70 -2.20 -6.07 11.63
CA LEU A 70 -2.61 -4.95 10.78
C LEU A 70 -2.13 -3.62 11.35
N THR A 71 -2.16 -3.45 12.67
CA THR A 71 -1.69 -2.21 13.33
C THR A 71 -0.18 -2.03 13.13
N TYR A 72 0.61 -3.09 13.26
CA TYR A 72 2.04 -3.02 12.97
C TYR A 72 2.33 -2.68 11.51
N LYS A 73 1.62 -3.33 10.58
CA LYS A 73 1.81 -3.11 9.15
C LYS A 73 1.42 -1.69 8.73
N LEU A 74 0.34 -1.16 9.28
CA LEU A 74 -0.06 0.25 9.09
C LEU A 74 1.03 1.21 9.59
N GLY A 75 1.68 0.91 10.72
CA GLY A 75 2.82 1.68 11.22
C GLY A 75 3.99 1.74 10.24
N ASP A 76 4.32 0.61 9.61
CA ASP A 76 5.37 0.54 8.59
C ASP A 76 4.98 1.29 7.29
N ILE A 77 3.71 1.20 6.86
CA ILE A 77 3.19 1.97 5.72
C ILE A 77 3.34 3.48 5.96
N ILE A 78 2.96 3.95 7.16
CA ILE A 78 3.07 5.37 7.52
C ILE A 78 4.54 5.81 7.49
N ARG A 79 5.46 5.01 8.03
CA ARG A 79 6.90 5.31 8.03
C ARG A 79 7.46 5.37 6.61
N ALA A 80 7.15 4.37 5.77
CA ALA A 80 7.59 4.32 4.38
C ALA A 80 7.05 5.52 3.57
N ASN A 81 5.78 5.88 3.75
CA ASN A 81 5.19 7.06 3.12
C ASN A 81 5.85 8.37 3.58
N GLY A 82 6.22 8.47 4.86
CA GLY A 82 7.00 9.59 5.38
C GLY A 82 8.35 9.73 4.68
N ASN A 83 9.07 8.61 4.47
CA ASN A 83 10.35 8.59 3.78
C ASN A 83 10.24 9.04 2.32
N VAL A 84 9.22 8.54 1.58
CA VAL A 84 8.95 8.98 0.20
C VAL A 84 8.70 10.49 0.15
N LYS A 85 7.85 11.02 1.03
CA LYS A 85 7.55 12.46 1.11
C LYS A 85 8.79 13.30 1.41
N GLN A 86 9.65 12.81 2.32
CA GLN A 86 10.89 13.50 2.65
C GLN A 86 11.87 13.47 1.48
N ALA A 87 12.05 12.32 0.83
CA ALA A 87 12.93 12.16 -0.32
C ALA A 87 12.56 13.10 -1.48
N ILE A 88 11.25 13.22 -1.77
CA ILE A 88 10.74 14.16 -2.79
C ILE A 88 11.01 15.61 -2.38
N ARG A 89 10.75 15.98 -1.12
CA ARG A 89 10.95 17.34 -0.61
C ARG A 89 12.41 17.78 -0.68
N GLU A 90 13.33 16.88 -0.38
CA GLU A 90 14.77 17.14 -0.38
C GLU A 90 15.39 17.07 -1.78
N GLY A 91 14.62 16.70 -2.81
CA GLY A 91 15.14 16.52 -4.16
C GLY A 91 16.13 15.37 -4.25
N SER A 92 15.86 14.27 -3.53
CA SER A 92 16.70 13.07 -3.55
C SER A 92 16.89 12.55 -4.98
N PRO A 93 18.06 11.95 -5.29
CA PRO A 93 18.30 11.33 -6.58
C PRO A 93 17.18 10.35 -6.96
N GLN A 94 16.83 10.32 -8.26
CA GLN A 94 15.66 9.57 -8.75
C GLN A 94 15.69 8.07 -8.41
N HIS A 95 16.87 7.46 -8.39
CA HIS A 95 17.01 6.04 -8.00
C HIS A 95 16.67 5.82 -6.51
N ILE A 96 17.08 6.73 -5.63
CA ILE A 96 16.78 6.65 -4.19
C ILE A 96 15.29 6.87 -3.94
N ALA A 97 14.70 7.88 -4.59
CA ALA A 97 13.26 8.13 -4.48
C ALA A 97 12.45 6.90 -4.93
N ARG A 98 12.88 6.26 -6.03
CA ARG A 98 12.27 5.04 -6.53
C ARG A 98 12.39 3.87 -5.55
N ASP A 99 13.54 3.68 -4.90
CA ASP A 99 13.69 2.63 -3.90
C ASP A 99 12.71 2.81 -2.72
N PHE A 100 12.49 4.06 -2.28
CA PHE A 100 11.49 4.35 -1.25
C PHE A 100 10.05 4.13 -1.74
N GLU A 101 9.74 4.45 -2.98
CA GLU A 101 8.43 4.18 -3.59
C GLU A 101 8.17 2.67 -3.70
N GLU A 102 9.15 1.88 -4.14
CA GLU A 102 9.06 0.42 -4.23
C GLU A 102 8.86 -0.21 -2.85
N LEU A 103 9.55 0.30 -1.82
CA LEU A 103 9.34 -0.13 -0.44
C LEU A 103 7.92 0.19 0.06
N LEU A 104 7.40 1.38 -0.23
CA LEU A 104 6.01 1.73 0.12
C LEU A 104 5.02 0.80 -0.59
N GLN A 105 5.21 0.53 -1.89
CA GLN A 105 4.38 -0.41 -2.65
C GLN A 105 4.40 -1.81 -2.04
N TYR A 106 5.58 -2.30 -1.65
CA TYR A 106 5.72 -3.58 -0.95
C TYR A 106 4.90 -3.64 0.33
N HIS A 107 4.97 -2.60 1.17
CA HIS A 107 4.22 -2.58 2.42
C HIS A 107 2.70 -2.52 2.20
N VAL A 108 2.23 -1.75 1.21
CA VAL A 108 0.80 -1.70 0.89
C VAL A 108 0.31 -3.02 0.29
N ALA A 109 1.09 -3.65 -0.60
CA ALA A 109 0.75 -4.92 -1.22
C ALA A 109 0.62 -6.03 -0.17
N THR A 110 1.64 -6.21 0.66
CA THR A 110 1.67 -7.26 1.71
C THR A 110 0.75 -6.97 2.90
N TYR A 111 0.17 -5.77 2.99
CA TYR A 111 -0.93 -5.46 3.91
C TYR A 111 -2.26 -6.01 3.42
N MET A 112 -2.49 -6.02 2.10
CA MET A 112 -3.73 -6.52 1.49
C MET A 112 -3.66 -8.02 1.24
N ASP A 113 -2.51 -8.50 0.75
CA ASP A 113 -2.25 -9.90 0.45
C ASP A 113 -0.78 -10.21 0.69
N ASN A 114 -0.50 -11.00 1.73
CA ASN A 114 0.87 -11.38 2.09
C ASN A 114 1.36 -12.65 1.37
N ASP A 115 0.55 -13.23 0.48
CA ASP A 115 0.85 -14.46 -0.27
C ASP A 115 1.07 -14.21 -1.77
N ILE A 116 1.35 -12.96 -2.15
CA ILE A 116 1.63 -12.56 -3.54
C ILE A 116 2.82 -13.35 -4.10
N ALA A 117 2.60 -14.05 -5.21
CA ALA A 117 3.63 -14.80 -5.90
C ALA A 117 4.77 -13.90 -6.39
N GLY A 118 6.00 -14.28 -6.06
CA GLY A 118 7.21 -13.53 -6.47
C GLY A 118 7.56 -12.34 -5.57
N GLN A 119 6.75 -12.02 -4.56
CA GLN A 119 7.10 -11.06 -3.50
C GLN A 119 7.53 -11.79 -2.23
N PRO A 120 8.53 -11.28 -1.47
CA PRO A 120 8.87 -11.84 -0.18
C PRO A 120 7.70 -11.63 0.80
N ARG A 121 7.47 -12.59 1.69
CA ARG A 121 6.43 -12.44 2.72
C ARG A 121 6.88 -11.43 3.78
N ALA A 122 5.97 -10.58 4.21
CA ALA A 122 6.16 -9.76 5.40
C ALA A 122 6.14 -10.65 6.65
N LEU A 123 7.19 -10.54 7.46
CA LEU A 123 7.36 -11.27 8.71
C LEU A 123 7.28 -10.33 9.90
N GLN A 124 6.67 -10.78 10.99
CA GLN A 124 6.81 -10.18 12.31
C GLN A 124 8.26 -10.32 12.81
N LYS A 125 8.61 -9.57 13.87
CA LYS A 125 9.89 -9.72 14.58
C LYS A 125 10.14 -11.15 15.10
N SER A 126 9.08 -11.91 15.35
CA SER A 126 9.12 -13.32 15.76
C SER A 126 9.46 -14.27 14.61
N GLY A 127 9.53 -13.80 13.37
CA GLY A 127 9.69 -14.62 12.15
C GLY A 127 8.39 -15.21 11.63
N ARG A 128 7.25 -15.00 12.32
CA ARG A 128 5.94 -15.43 11.88
C ARG A 128 5.42 -14.54 10.73
N PRO A 129 4.81 -15.07 9.67
CA PRO A 129 4.15 -14.27 8.64
C PRO A 129 3.05 -13.38 9.24
N VAL A 130 3.02 -12.11 8.83
CA VAL A 130 1.95 -11.16 9.13
C VAL A 130 0.65 -11.67 8.50
N LYS A 131 -0.45 -11.60 9.24
CA LYS A 131 -1.79 -11.98 8.76
C LYS A 131 -2.71 -10.77 8.64
#